data_AF-A0A9D7X1W9-F1
#
_entry.id   AF-A0A9D7X1W9-F1
#
_cell.length_a   1.000
_cell.length_b   1.000
_cell.length_c   1.000
_cell.angle_alpha   90.00
_cell.angle_beta   90.00
_cell.angle_gamma   90.00
#
_symmetry.space_group_name_H-M   'P 1'
#
loop_
_entity.id
_entity.type
_entity.pdbx_description
1 polymer ?
#
loop_
_entity_poly.entity_id
_entity_poly.type
_entity_poly.pdbx_seq_one_letter_code
_entity_poly.pdbx_strand_id
1 'polypeptide(L)' 'MSATTDKLKGNWNQIKGKLKEKYADLTDNDLLYVEGKEDQLIGRLQEKLGQSKEQVNSLLEGFGKREEPRKA' A
#
# COMPACT_ATOMS: atom_id res chain seq x y z
N MET A 1 19.38 3.84 -2.18
CA MET A 1 18.03 4.25 -2.62
C MET A 1 17.18 2.99 -2.64
N SER A 2 16.14 2.94 -1.82
CA SER A 2 15.37 1.72 -1.53
C SER A 2 14.46 1.36 -2.70
N ALA A 3 14.71 0.20 -3.31
CA ALA A 3 13.92 -0.36 -4.43
C ALA A 3 12.41 -0.53 -4.11
N THR A 4 12.01 -0.38 -2.84
CA THR A 4 10.63 -0.43 -2.38
C THR A 4 9.81 0.74 -2.92
N THR A 5 10.36 1.96 -2.95
CA THR A 5 9.62 3.16 -3.41
C THR A 5 9.30 3.09 -4.90
N ASP A 6 10.27 2.68 -5.74
CA ASP A 6 10.08 2.52 -7.18
C ASP A 6 9.03 1.45 -7.53
N LYS A 7 9.02 0.33 -6.78
CA LYS A 7 8.05 -0.75 -6.97
C LYS A 7 6.64 -0.35 -6.53
N LEU A 8 6.55 0.42 -5.45
CA LEU A 8 5.29 0.88 -4.88
C LEU A 8 4.59 1.83 -5.86
N LYS A 9 5.34 2.76 -6.48
CA LYS A 9 4.84 3.66 -7.53
C LYS A 9 4.32 2.89 -8.75
N GLY A 10 5.07 1.89 -9.24
CA GLY A 10 4.67 1.08 -10.40
C GLY A 10 3.45 0.20 -10.16
N ASN A 11 3.30 -0.34 -8.94
CA ASN A 11 2.23 -1.27 -8.59
C ASN A 11 1.10 -0.64 -7.77
N TRP A 12 1.14 0.68 -7.52
CA TRP A 12 0.22 1.35 -6.59
C TRP A 12 -1.25 1.13 -6.94
N ASN A 13 -1.60 1.18 -8.23
CA ASN A 13 -2.97 0.95 -8.68
C ASN A 13 -3.50 -0.46 -8.36
N GLN A 14 -2.63 -1.46 -8.30
CA GLN A 14 -3.01 -2.81 -7.87
C GLN A 14 -3.09 -2.90 -6.35
N ILE A 15 -2.11 -2.31 -5.66
CA ILE A 15 -2.06 -2.28 -4.19
C ILE A 15 -3.31 -1.59 -3.62
N LYS A 16 -3.69 -0.43 -4.15
CA LYS A 16 -4.88 0.30 -3.72
C LYS A 16 -6.16 -0.52 -3.95
N GLY A 17 -6.25 -1.26 -5.06
CA GLY A 17 -7.39 -2.13 -5.35
C GLY A 17 -7.55 -3.20 -4.28
N LYS A 18 -6.47 -3.94 -4.01
CA LYS A 18 -6.44 -4.97 -2.95
C LYS A 18 -6.71 -4.40 -1.56
N LEU A 19 -6.20 -3.20 -1.27
CA LEU A 19 -6.46 -2.51 0.00
C LEU A 19 -7.95 -2.17 0.14
N LYS A 20 -8.61 -1.65 -0.89
CA LYS A 20 -10.07 -1.39 -0.86
C LYS A 20 -10.89 -2.66 -0.73
N GLU A 21 -10.47 -3.75 -1.39
CA GLU A 21 -11.15 -5.04 -1.27
C GLU A 21 -11.03 -5.63 0.14
N LYS A 22 -9.85 -5.49 0.77
CA LYS A 22 -9.61 -6.03 2.12
C LYS A 22 -10.15 -5.13 3.23
N TYR A 23 -10.14 -3.81 3.02
CA TYR A 23 -10.55 -2.81 4.00
C TYR A 23 -11.62 -1.90 3.39
N ALA A 24 -12.88 -2.18 3.71
CA ALA A 24 -14.03 -1.40 3.23
C ALA A 24 -14.02 0.06 3.72
N ASP A 25 -13.32 0.35 4.82
CA ASP A 25 -13.16 1.70 5.38
C ASP A 25 -12.18 2.59 4.59
N LEU A 26 -11.38 2.00 3.70
CA LEU A 26 -10.43 2.75 2.88
C LEU A 26 -11.11 3.30 1.62
N THR A 27 -11.00 4.61 1.43
CA THR A 27 -11.49 5.29 0.23
C THR A 27 -10.38 5.58 -0.78
N ASP A 28 -10.75 5.92 -2.02
CA ASP A 28 -9.79 6.35 -3.04
C ASP A 28 -8.97 7.59 -2.61
N ASN A 29 -9.54 8.45 -1.77
CA ASN A 29 -8.85 9.63 -1.23
C ASN A 29 -7.79 9.26 -0.18
N ASP A 30 -8.07 8.25 0.64
CA ASP A 30 -7.13 7.74 1.64
C ASP A 30 -5.95 7.02 0.97
N LEU A 31 -6.21 6.41 -0.18
CA LEU A 31 -5.25 5.68 -1.01
C LEU A 31 -4.66 6.52 -2.14
N LEU A 32 -4.79 7.85 -2.08
CA LEU A 32 -4.24 8.74 -3.08
C LEU A 32 -2.72 8.84 -2.91
N TYR A 33 -1.98 8.17 -3.80
CA TYR A 33 -0.53 8.30 -3.86
C TYR A 33 -0.15 9.59 -4.59
N VAL A 34 0.67 10.40 -3.94
CA VAL A 34 1.29 11.59 -4.53
C VAL A 34 2.80 11.43 -4.41
N GLU A 35 3.49 11.56 -5.52
CA GLU A 35 4.95 11.42 -5.59
C GLU A 35 5.64 12.42 -4.65
N GLY A 36 6.57 11.92 -3.83
CA GLY A 36 7.25 12.70 -2.79
C GLY A 36 6.42 12.93 -1.52
N LYS A 37 5.22 12.35 -1.42
CA LYS A 37 4.36 12.38 -0.23
C LYS A 37 4.06 10.98 0.32
N GLU A 38 4.98 10.03 0.13
CA GLU A 38 4.85 8.66 0.67
C GLU A 38 4.56 8.67 2.18
N ASP A 39 5.26 9.49 2.95
CA ASP A 39 5.04 9.56 4.40
C ASP A 39 3.65 10.05 4.77
N GLN A 40 3.04 10.95 3.97
CA GLN A 40 1.66 11.41 4.23
C GLN A 40 0.65 10.29 3.97
N LEU A 41 0.83 9.54 2.89
CA LEU A 41 0.01 8.38 2.56
C LEU A 41 0.12 7.31 3.64
N ILE A 42 1.33 6.98 4.07
CA ILE A 42 1.57 6.00 5.13
C ILE A 42 0.98 6.49 6.46
N GLY A 43 1.06 7.79 6.77
CA GLY A 43 0.43 8.37 7.96
C GLY A 43 -1.09 8.21 7.96
N ARG A 44 -1.76 8.55 6.85
CA ARG A 44 -3.21 8.36 6.72
C ARG A 44 -3.62 6.90 6.87
N LEU A 45 -2.86 5.99 6.26
CA LEU A 45 -3.12 4.55 6.38
C LEU A 45 -2.95 4.05 7.82
N GLN A 46 -1.96 4.56 8.56
CA GLN A 46 -1.82 4.23 9.99
C GLN A 46 -3.05 4.65 10.78
N GLU A 47 -3.55 5.86 10.56
CA GLU A 47 -4.75 6.38 11.25
C GLU A 47 -6.02 5.61 10.87
N LYS A 48 -6.19 5.29 9.58
CA LYS A 48 -7.38 4.60 9.06
C LYS A 48 -7.43 3.12 9.45
N LEU A 49 -6.27 2.45 9.40
CA LEU A 49 -6.17 1.04 9.73
C LEU A 49 -5.93 0.80 11.22
N GLY A 50 -5.59 1.84 11.99
CA GLY A 50 -5.18 1.71 13.39
C GLY A 50 -3.89 0.91 13.54
N GLN A 51 -3.01 0.96 12.54
CA GLN A 51 -1.81 0.12 12.45
C GLN A 51 -0.53 0.95 12.53
N SER A 52 0.57 0.29 12.93
CA SER A 52 1.88 0.96 12.96
C SER A 52 2.45 1.18 11.56
N LYS A 53 3.38 2.14 11.42
CA LYS A 53 4.11 2.39 10.16
C LYS A 53 4.69 1.10 9.56
N GLU A 54 5.22 0.22 10.39
CA GLU A 54 5.79 -1.07 9.96
C GLU A 54 4.73 -2.02 9.39
N GLN A 55 3.57 -2.12 10.05
CA GLN A 55 2.46 -2.95 9.56
C GLN A 55 1.93 -2.44 8.22
N VAL A 56 1.77 -1.11 8.09
CA VAL A 56 1.36 -0.49 6.83
C VAL A 56 2.39 -0.77 5.75
N ASN A 57 3.69 -0.54 6.00
CA ASN A 57 4.74 -0.85 5.05
C ASN A 57 4.73 -2.33 4.63
N SER A 58 4.58 -3.24 5.59
CA SER A 58 4.50 -4.68 5.32
C SER A 58 3.27 -5.05 4.49
N LEU A 59 2.13 -4.40 4.71
CA LEU A 59 0.95 -4.54 3.85
C LEU A 59 1.24 -4.05 2.43
N LEU A 60 1.80 -2.85 2.27
CA LEU A 60 2.13 -2.27 0.96
C LEU A 60 3.12 -3.17 0.20
N GLU A 61 4.14 -3.69 0.88
CA GLU A 61 5.07 -4.66 0.29
C GLU A 61 4.41 -5.99 -0.04
N GLY A 62 3.54 -6.50 0.84
CA GLY A 62 2.81 -7.75 0.64
C GLY A 62 1.88 -7.69 -0.58
N PHE A 63 1.20 -6.57 -0.78
CA PHE A 63 0.34 -6.35 -1.94
C PHE A 63 1.13 -6.03 -3.22
N GLY A 64 2.28 -5.37 -3.07
CA GLY A 64 3.17 -5.00 -4.18
C GLY A 64 4.02 -6.14 -4.71
N LYS A 65 4.20 -7.21 -3.90
CA LYS A 65 4.68 -8.50 -4.40
C LYS A 65 3.59 -9.05 -5.32
N ARG A 66 3.91 -9.12 -6.62
CA ARG A 66 3.15 -9.93 -7.58
C ARG A 66 2.90 -11.27 -6.89
N GLU A 67 1.66 -11.74 -6.89
CA GLU A 67 1.40 -13.10 -6.45
C GLU A 67 2.34 -14.00 -7.24
N GLU A 68 3.35 -14.56 -6.56
CA GLU A 68 4.01 -15.72 -7.14
C GLU A 68 2.87 -16.71 -7.35
N PRO A 69 2.66 -17.21 -8.58
CA PRO A 69 1.66 -18.25 -8.79
C PRO A 69 2.01 -19.33 -7.78
N ARG A 70 1.10 -19.58 -6.82
CA ARG A 70 1.23 -20.73 -5.93
C ARG A 70 1.44 -21.90 -6.87
N LYS A 71 2.66 -22.45 -6.89
CA LYS A 71 2.97 -23.63 -7.70
C LYS A 71 1.97 -24.69 -7.25
N ALA A 72 1.07 -25.03 -8.17
CA ALA A 72 0.19 -26.18 -8.07
C ALA A 72 1.02 -27.47 -8.04
#